data_AF-A0A7J7M3X4-F1
#
_entry.id   AF-A0A7J7M3X4-F1
#
_cell.length_a   1.000
_cell.length_b   1.000
_cell.length_c   1.000
_cell.angle_alpha   90.00
_cell.angle_beta   90.00
_cell.angle_gamma   90.00
#
_symmetry.space_group_name_H-M   'P 1'
#
loop_
_entity.id
_entity.type
_entity.pdbx_description
1 polymer ?
#
loop_
_entity_poly.entity_id
_entity_poly.type
_entity_poly.pdbx_seq_one_letter_code
_entity_poly.pdbx_strand_id
1 'polypeptide(L)'
;MEARKVKSTLDLGNLNVRATSTQHSSSALQDELDMLQEENQMDNARDEATSAMEQLHEAESEVKSLRSMTQRMILTKEEIEEVVLKRCWLTRYWNLCLHHDIHSEIAGQKYEFWSSLAPLPFEVVLSAGQKAKEENTADKADLDKRGIFPRDMNDLSGEGNIETMLLLEKGMRELASLKVEDAVIFAMAQHRRPNLINSDQPISDDLKIPTEGQNLLEAFELNQEESKDVLFK
;
A
#
# COMPACT_ATOMS: atom_id res chain seq x y z
N MET A 1 -40.79 69.19 97.09
CA MET A 1 -40.49 69.33 95.66
C MET A 1 -39.12 68.71 95.46
N GLU A 2 -39.01 67.47 94.97
CA GLU A 2 -38.94 67.11 93.53
C GLU A 2 -38.07 68.11 92.74
N ALA A 3 -37.07 67.69 91.95
CA ALA A 3 -37.20 66.64 90.95
C ALA A 3 -35.92 65.83 90.71
N ARG A 4 -36.17 64.61 90.26
CA ARG A 4 -35.27 63.51 89.96
C ARG A 4 -34.28 63.87 88.85
N LYS A 5 -33.01 63.53 89.08
CA LYS A 5 -32.00 63.38 88.03
C LYS A 5 -32.27 62.06 87.30
N VAL A 6 -33.07 62.10 86.23
CA VAL A 6 -33.22 60.95 85.31
C VAL A 6 -31.95 60.90 84.46
N LYS A 7 -30.98 60.08 84.88
CA LYS A 7 -29.92 59.64 83.99
C LYS A 7 -30.57 58.67 83.00
N SER A 8 -30.80 59.10 81.76
CA SER A 8 -31.07 58.19 80.66
C SER A 8 -29.78 57.45 80.32
N THR A 9 -29.55 56.33 80.99
CA THR A 9 -28.63 55.31 80.49
C THR A 9 -29.41 54.50 79.46
N LEU A 10 -29.40 54.98 78.21
CA LEU A 10 -29.89 54.21 77.08
C LEU A 10 -28.98 52.98 76.91
N ASP A 11 -29.66 51.88 76.70
CA ASP A 11 -29.22 50.50 76.68
C ASP A 11 -28.25 50.21 75.51
N LEU A 12 -26.96 50.51 75.71
CA LEU A 12 -25.89 50.19 74.74
C LEU A 12 -25.43 48.72 74.81
N GLY A 13 -25.84 47.97 75.84
CA GLY A 13 -25.42 46.58 76.05
C GLY A 13 -26.07 45.60 75.07
N ASN A 14 -27.35 45.78 74.77
CA ASN A 14 -28.11 44.85 73.94
C ASN A 14 -27.91 45.01 72.43
N LEU A 15 -27.55 46.20 71.93
CA LEU A 15 -27.26 46.40 70.51
C LEU A 15 -25.94 45.76 70.06
N ASN A 16 -24.93 45.75 70.93
CA ASN A 16 -23.61 45.21 70.61
C ASN A 16 -23.62 43.67 70.53
N VAL A 17 -24.31 42.99 71.46
CA VAL A 17 -24.44 41.52 71.46
C VAL A 17 -25.27 41.03 70.27
N ARG A 18 -26.30 41.77 69.88
CA ARG A 18 -27.09 41.45 68.68
C ARG A 18 -26.26 41.67 67.40
N ALA A 19 -25.50 42.76 67.32
CA ALA A 19 -24.62 43.04 66.17
C ALA A 19 -23.51 41.98 66.01
N THR A 20 -22.86 41.56 67.10
CA THR A 20 -21.82 40.51 67.05
C THR A 20 -22.40 39.13 66.75
N SER A 21 -23.59 38.81 67.27
CA SER A 21 -24.30 37.57 66.95
C SER A 21 -24.75 37.53 65.48
N THR A 22 -25.23 38.64 64.93
CA THR A 22 -25.58 38.76 63.51
C THR A 22 -24.33 38.71 62.61
N GLN A 23 -23.22 39.32 63.01
CA GLN A 23 -21.95 39.25 62.28
C GLN A 23 -21.36 37.83 62.29
N HIS A 24 -21.39 37.14 63.43
CA HIS A 24 -20.92 35.76 63.54
C HIS A 24 -21.80 34.80 62.74
N SER A 25 -23.12 35.02 62.73
CA SER A 25 -24.05 34.27 61.88
C SER A 25 -23.83 34.55 60.40
N SER A 26 -23.52 35.79 60.02
CA SER A 26 -23.22 36.17 58.63
C SER A 26 -21.88 35.58 58.15
N SER A 27 -20.87 35.51 59.02
CA SER A 27 -19.58 34.87 58.73
C SER A 27 -19.76 33.37 58.51
N ALA A 28 -20.50 32.70 59.39
CA ALA A 28 -20.76 31.27 59.26
C ALA A 28 -21.51 30.92 57.95
N LEU A 29 -22.46 31.76 57.53
CA LEU A 29 -23.17 31.62 56.25
C LEU A 29 -22.27 31.89 55.04
N GLN A 30 -21.29 32.80 55.17
CA GLN A 30 -20.32 33.09 54.12
C GLN A 30 -19.33 31.93 53.94
N ASP A 31 -18.83 31.37 55.05
CA ASP A 31 -17.94 30.19 55.03
C ASP A 31 -18.66 28.97 54.43
N GLU A 32 -19.97 28.82 54.67
CA GLU A 32 -20.80 27.77 54.07
C GLU A 32 -21.01 28.00 52.55
N LEU A 33 -21.22 29.25 52.12
CA LEU A 33 -21.28 29.62 50.70
C LEU A 33 -19.95 29.35 49.97
N ASP A 34 -18.82 29.69 50.60
CA ASP A 34 -17.50 29.50 50.02
C ASP A 34 -17.17 28.00 49.90
N MET A 35 -17.50 27.18 50.91
CA MET A 35 -17.39 25.71 50.84
C MET A 35 -18.24 25.12 49.71
N LEU A 36 -19.51 25.54 49.59
CA LEU A 36 -20.38 25.05 48.51
C LEU A 36 -19.87 25.47 47.13
N GLN A 37 -19.30 26.67 47.02
CA GLN A 37 -18.72 27.15 45.77
C GLN A 37 -17.49 26.31 45.38
N GLU A 38 -16.64 25.96 46.35
CA GLU A 38 -15.48 25.09 46.13
C GLU A 38 -15.90 23.67 45.75
N GLU A 39 -16.92 23.11 46.40
CA GLU A 39 -17.50 21.79 46.07
C GLU A 39 -18.04 21.77 44.63
N ASN A 40 -18.82 22.78 44.22
CA ASN A 40 -19.32 22.89 42.86
C ASN A 40 -18.20 23.05 41.81
N GLN A 41 -17.14 23.80 42.15
CA GLN A 41 -15.97 23.93 41.26
C GLN A 41 -15.24 22.58 41.12
N MET A 42 -15.13 21.82 42.20
CA MET A 42 -14.52 20.49 42.20
C MET A 42 -15.35 19.50 41.38
N ASP A 43 -16.67 19.51 41.54
CA ASP A 43 -17.58 18.66 40.77
C ASP A 43 -17.55 19.02 39.28
N ASN A 44 -17.58 20.31 38.94
CA ASN A 44 -17.46 20.75 37.55
C ASN A 44 -16.10 20.36 36.94
N ALA A 45 -15.00 20.52 37.68
CA ALA A 45 -13.67 20.10 37.21
C ALA A 45 -13.59 18.57 37.03
N ARG A 46 -14.29 17.80 37.87
CA ARG A 46 -14.39 16.35 37.76
C ARG A 46 -15.21 15.93 36.54
N ASP A 47 -16.35 16.59 36.30
CA ASP A 47 -17.19 16.33 35.13
C ASP A 47 -16.45 16.71 33.84
N GLU A 48 -15.73 17.82 33.83
CA GLU A 48 -14.87 18.21 32.71
C GLU A 48 -13.74 17.19 32.49
N ALA A 49 -13.12 16.69 33.56
CA ALA A 49 -12.09 15.65 33.47
C ALA A 49 -12.65 14.32 32.91
N THR A 50 -13.86 13.91 33.33
CA THR A 50 -14.48 12.69 32.80
C THR A 50 -14.87 12.84 31.33
N SER A 51 -15.42 14.00 30.94
CA SER A 51 -15.73 14.30 29.54
C SER A 51 -14.46 14.33 28.67
N ALA A 52 -13.37 14.95 29.15
CA ALA A 52 -12.09 14.96 28.45
C ALA A 52 -11.50 13.55 28.30
N MET A 53 -11.62 12.70 29.32
CA MET A 53 -11.19 11.30 29.25
C MET A 53 -12.00 10.51 28.20
N GLU A 54 -13.31 10.71 28.13
CA GLU A 54 -14.16 10.06 27.13
C GLU A 54 -13.79 10.50 25.70
N GLN A 55 -13.58 11.80 25.48
CA GLN A 55 -13.13 12.33 24.19
C GLN A 55 -11.75 11.81 23.79
N LEU A 56 -10.81 11.70 24.73
CA LEU A 56 -9.50 11.11 24.48
C LEU A 56 -9.63 9.64 24.07
N HIS A 57 -10.48 8.88 24.76
CA HIS A 57 -10.70 7.48 24.44
C HIS A 57 -11.32 7.31 23.04
N GLU A 58 -12.31 8.15 22.70
CA GLU A 58 -12.91 8.17 21.37
C GLU A 58 -11.86 8.51 20.29
N ALA A 59 -11.08 9.58 20.49
CA ALA A 59 -10.01 9.98 19.57
C ALA A 59 -8.93 8.89 19.41
N GLU A 60 -8.53 8.22 20.49
CA GLU A 60 -7.60 7.08 20.43
C GLU A 60 -8.17 5.92 19.61
N SER A 61 -9.46 5.64 19.76
CA SER A 61 -10.14 4.60 18.99
C SER A 61 -10.20 4.93 17.50
N GLU A 62 -10.43 6.20 17.15
CA GLU A 62 -10.44 6.69 15.77
C GLU A 62 -9.03 6.62 15.14
N VAL A 63 -8.00 7.09 15.86
CA VAL A 63 -6.61 6.99 15.41
C VAL A 63 -6.21 5.54 15.17
N LYS A 64 -6.63 4.61 16.05
CA LYS A 64 -6.38 3.19 15.87
C LYS A 64 -7.06 2.63 14.62
N SER A 65 -8.31 3.03 14.36
CA SER A 65 -9.05 2.65 13.15
C SER A 65 -8.37 3.18 11.88
N LEU A 66 -8.03 4.46 11.86
CA LEU A 66 -7.33 5.10 10.73
C LEU A 66 -5.99 4.44 10.47
N ARG A 67 -5.20 4.15 11.50
CA ARG A 67 -3.92 3.44 11.36
C ARG A 67 -4.10 2.07 10.73
N SER A 68 -5.12 1.32 11.14
CA SER A 68 -5.44 0.02 10.55
C SER A 68 -5.84 0.12 9.08
N MET A 69 -6.59 1.17 8.72
CA MET A 69 -6.95 1.44 7.33
C MET A 69 -5.71 1.78 6.49
N THR A 70 -4.87 2.71 6.94
CA THR A 70 -3.65 3.12 6.23
C THR A 70 -2.68 1.95 6.06
N GLN A 71 -2.51 1.11 7.08
CA GLN A 71 -1.63 -0.06 6.98
C GLN A 71 -2.08 -1.04 5.89
N ARG A 72 -3.40 -1.20 5.67
CA ARG A 72 -3.95 -2.03 4.59
C ARG A 72 -3.83 -1.40 3.19
N MET A 73 -3.48 -0.12 3.10
CA MET A 73 -3.23 0.56 1.84
C MET A 73 -1.76 0.51 1.42
N ILE A 74 -0.87 0.14 2.36
CA ILE A 74 0.56 -0.01 2.11
C ILE A 74 0.84 -1.46 1.70
N LEU A 75 1.49 -1.65 0.56
CA LEU A 75 1.85 -2.98 0.07
C LEU A 75 2.99 -3.58 0.88
N THR A 76 2.94 -4.91 1.09
CA THR A 76 4.06 -5.66 1.67
C THR A 76 5.22 -5.76 0.68
N LYS A 77 6.38 -6.21 1.18
CA LYS A 77 7.56 -6.42 0.33
C LYS A 77 7.26 -7.44 -0.78
N GLU A 78 6.57 -8.52 -0.44
CA GLU A 78 6.19 -9.58 -1.38
C GLU A 78 5.22 -9.05 -2.44
N GLU A 79 4.24 -8.22 -2.03
CA GLU A 79 3.31 -7.57 -2.96
C GLU A 79 4.02 -6.58 -3.89
N ILE A 80 5.02 -5.85 -3.39
CA ILE A 80 5.87 -4.97 -4.21
C ILE A 80 6.69 -5.79 -5.22
N GLU A 81 7.32 -6.89 -4.79
CA GLU A 81 8.05 -7.79 -5.69
C GLU A 81 7.11 -8.33 -6.79
N GLU A 82 5.88 -8.75 -6.46
CA GLU A 82 4.87 -9.18 -7.42
C GLU A 82 4.45 -8.06 -8.38
N VAL A 83 4.26 -6.83 -7.87
CA VAL A 83 3.94 -5.63 -8.64
C VAL A 83 5.01 -5.36 -9.70
N VAL A 84 6.28 -5.43 -9.31
CA VAL A 84 7.42 -5.23 -10.21
C VAL A 84 7.45 -6.32 -11.29
N LEU A 85 7.25 -7.59 -10.93
CA LEU A 85 7.23 -8.70 -11.88
C LEU A 85 6.07 -8.55 -12.89
N LYS A 86 4.88 -8.16 -12.44
CA LYS A 86 3.72 -7.90 -13.32
C LYS A 86 3.96 -6.73 -14.27
N ARG A 87 4.63 -5.66 -13.82
CA ARG A 87 5.06 -4.54 -14.68
C ARG A 87 6.00 -5.01 -15.79
N CYS A 88 6.95 -5.87 -15.44
CA CYS A 88 7.88 -6.47 -16.38
C CYS A 88 7.15 -7.33 -17.42
N TRP A 89 6.19 -8.14 -16.97
CA TRP A 89 5.34 -8.96 -17.83
C TRP A 89 4.56 -8.10 -18.84
N LEU A 90 3.82 -7.10 -18.37
CA LEU A 90 3.06 -6.19 -19.22
C LEU A 90 3.96 -5.54 -20.27
N THR A 91 5.07 -4.96 -19.83
CA THR A 91 6.03 -4.30 -20.74
C THR A 91 6.52 -5.25 -21.82
N ARG A 92 6.89 -6.48 -21.44
CA ARG A 92 7.38 -7.48 -22.39
C ARG A 92 6.32 -7.83 -23.44
N TYR A 93 5.10 -8.15 -23.01
CA TYR A 93 4.07 -8.60 -23.94
C TYR A 93 3.57 -7.48 -24.85
N TRP A 94 3.46 -6.24 -24.35
CA TRP A 94 3.14 -5.10 -25.21
C TRP A 94 4.26 -4.79 -26.22
N ASN A 95 5.52 -5.02 -25.85
CA ASN A 95 6.64 -4.95 -26.79
C ASN A 95 6.57 -6.04 -27.88
N LEU A 96 6.25 -7.28 -27.49
CA LEU A 96 6.04 -8.35 -28.48
C LEU A 96 4.86 -8.03 -29.40
N CYS A 97 3.78 -7.47 -28.87
CA CYS A 97 2.67 -6.99 -29.70
C CYS A 97 3.10 -5.95 -30.73
N LEU A 98 3.97 -5.01 -30.34
CA LEU A 98 4.54 -4.03 -31.25
C LEU A 98 5.37 -4.67 -32.37
N HIS A 99 6.20 -5.67 -32.05
CA HIS A 99 7.05 -6.33 -33.04
C HIS A 99 6.28 -7.21 -34.03
N HIS A 100 5.19 -7.83 -33.57
CA HIS A 100 4.37 -8.75 -34.37
C HIS A 100 3.11 -8.09 -34.95
N ASP A 101 3.02 -6.75 -34.89
CA ASP A 101 1.86 -5.95 -35.34
C ASP A 101 0.50 -6.40 -34.74
N ILE A 102 0.52 -6.94 -33.52
CA ILE A 102 -0.67 -7.37 -32.79
C ILE A 102 -1.26 -6.16 -32.08
N HIS A 103 -2.52 -5.83 -32.37
CA HIS A 103 -3.19 -4.66 -31.79
C HIS A 103 -2.38 -3.36 -31.97
N SER A 104 -1.86 -3.12 -33.18
CA SER A 104 -0.97 -2.01 -33.53
C SER A 104 -1.49 -0.62 -33.14
N GLU A 105 -2.81 -0.43 -33.09
CA GLU A 105 -3.45 0.83 -32.67
C GLU A 105 -3.17 1.21 -31.20
N ILE A 106 -2.93 0.21 -30.33
CA ILE A 106 -2.77 0.42 -28.88
C ILE A 106 -1.39 -0.02 -28.36
N ALA A 107 -0.73 -0.98 -29.02
CA ALA A 107 0.49 -1.60 -28.51
C ALA A 107 1.62 -0.59 -28.25
N GLY A 108 1.76 0.43 -29.11
CA GLY A 108 2.75 1.50 -28.94
C GLY A 108 2.56 2.28 -27.65
N GLN A 109 1.38 2.84 -27.47
CA GLN A 109 1.05 3.64 -26.28
C GLN A 109 1.14 2.81 -25.00
N LYS A 110 0.72 1.54 -25.05
CA LYS A 110 0.77 0.63 -23.90
C LYS A 110 2.21 0.27 -23.54
N TYR A 111 3.04 -0.06 -24.52
CA TYR A 111 4.45 -0.35 -24.29
C TYR A 111 5.18 0.85 -23.67
N GLU A 112 5.02 2.04 -24.24
CA GLU A 112 5.66 3.26 -23.71
C GLU A 112 5.23 3.53 -22.26
N PHE A 113 3.94 3.41 -21.96
CA PHE A 113 3.40 3.58 -20.62
C PHE A 113 4.02 2.58 -19.63
N TRP A 114 3.93 1.28 -19.91
CA TRP A 114 4.42 0.25 -19.00
C TRP A 114 5.95 0.22 -18.90
N SER A 115 6.67 0.52 -19.99
CA SER A 115 8.13 0.63 -19.99
C SER A 115 8.63 1.78 -19.15
N SER A 116 7.86 2.87 -18.99
CA SER A 116 8.21 3.96 -18.08
C SER A 116 8.16 3.54 -16.60
N LEU A 117 7.40 2.47 -16.30
CA LEU A 117 7.18 1.95 -14.95
C LEU A 117 8.05 0.72 -14.65
N ALA A 118 8.72 0.14 -15.66
CA ALA A 118 9.47 -1.10 -15.54
C ALA A 118 10.89 -0.94 -16.13
N PRO A 119 11.88 -0.50 -15.34
CA PRO A 119 13.26 -0.46 -15.81
C PRO A 119 13.81 -1.88 -15.96
N LEU A 120 14.18 -2.24 -17.19
CA LEU A 120 14.82 -3.51 -17.58
C LEU A 120 14.04 -4.78 -17.17
N PRO A 121 12.87 -5.03 -17.78
CA PRO A 121 11.99 -6.15 -17.45
C PRO A 121 12.66 -7.53 -17.39
N PHE A 122 13.59 -7.77 -18.30
CA PHE A 122 14.25 -9.07 -18.44
C PHE A 122 15.25 -9.32 -17.30
N GLU A 123 16.08 -8.33 -16.96
CA GLU A 123 17.09 -8.48 -15.90
C GLU A 123 16.44 -8.69 -14.53
N VAL A 124 15.35 -7.95 -14.27
CA VAL A 124 14.61 -8.03 -13.01
C VAL A 124 13.98 -9.40 -12.83
N VAL A 125 13.25 -9.89 -13.84
CA VAL A 125 12.58 -11.19 -13.79
C VAL A 125 13.58 -12.34 -13.68
N LEU A 126 14.67 -12.31 -14.44
CA LEU A 126 15.71 -13.35 -14.35
C LEU A 126 16.41 -13.35 -12.99
N SER A 127 16.72 -12.17 -12.44
CA SER A 127 17.34 -12.06 -11.12
C SER A 127 16.40 -12.59 -10.03
N ALA A 128 15.10 -12.30 -10.14
CA ALA A 128 14.08 -12.83 -9.23
C ALA A 128 13.97 -14.36 -9.34
N GLY A 129 13.94 -14.91 -10.56
CA GLY A 129 13.91 -16.35 -10.80
C GLY A 129 15.15 -17.07 -10.25
N GLN A 130 16.34 -16.48 -10.43
CA GLN A 130 17.59 -17.01 -9.89
C GLN A 130 17.59 -16.98 -8.35
N LYS A 131 17.14 -15.88 -7.74
CA LYS A 131 16.97 -15.77 -6.28
C LYS A 131 16.02 -16.84 -5.73
N ALA A 132 14.88 -17.06 -6.37
CA ALA A 132 13.92 -18.10 -5.96
C ALA A 132 14.50 -19.52 -6.07
N LYS A 133 15.30 -19.78 -7.11
CA LYS A 133 16.02 -21.04 -7.29
C LYS A 133 17.10 -21.25 -6.22
N GLU A 134 17.85 -20.21 -5.87
CA GLU A 134 18.89 -20.25 -4.85
C GLU A 134 18.32 -20.44 -3.44
N GLU A 135 17.20 -19.79 -3.12
CA GLU A 135 16.47 -19.96 -1.85
C GLU A 135 16.06 -21.42 -1.62
N ASN A 136 15.60 -22.12 -2.67
CA ASN A 136 15.27 -23.54 -2.60
C ASN A 136 16.49 -24.44 -2.32
N THR A 137 17.69 -24.02 -2.76
CA THR A 137 18.94 -24.75 -2.53
C THR A 137 19.65 -24.37 -1.23
N ALA A 138 19.32 -23.22 -0.64
CA ALA A 138 19.94 -22.67 0.56
C ALA A 138 19.50 -23.37 1.86
N ASP A 139 18.47 -24.22 1.83
CA ASP A 139 18.07 -25.09 2.95
C ASP A 139 19.14 -26.15 3.32
N LYS A 140 20.30 -26.17 2.67
CA LYS A 140 21.43 -27.07 2.99
C LYS A 140 22.80 -26.43 3.19
N ALA A 141 22.94 -25.11 3.09
CA ALA A 141 24.24 -24.49 3.30
C ALA A 141 24.13 -23.10 3.92
N ASP A 142 24.25 -23.13 5.25
CA ASP A 142 25.17 -22.28 6.00
C ASP A 142 24.88 -20.77 6.06
N LEU A 143 24.57 -20.37 7.29
CA LEU A 143 24.60 -19.01 7.81
C LEU A 143 25.99 -18.39 7.57
N ASP A 144 26.25 -17.68 6.47
CA ASP A 144 27.28 -16.61 6.43
C ASP A 144 27.47 -15.92 5.06
N LYS A 145 26.41 -15.39 4.41
CA LYS A 145 26.57 -14.38 3.34
C LYS A 145 25.50 -13.30 3.37
N ARG A 146 25.26 -12.71 4.53
CA ARG A 146 24.54 -11.43 4.66
C ARG A 146 25.47 -10.29 4.25
N GLY A 147 25.64 -10.07 2.95
CA GLY A 147 26.54 -9.00 2.51
C GLY A 147 26.75 -8.89 1.01
N ILE A 148 25.68 -8.81 0.22
CA ILE A 148 25.54 -7.99 -1.00
C ILE A 148 24.01 -7.90 -1.19
N PHE A 149 23.37 -6.93 -0.54
CA PHE A 149 22.04 -6.50 -0.94
C PHE A 149 22.25 -5.50 -2.08
N PRO A 150 21.94 -5.83 -3.34
CA PRO A 150 21.98 -4.83 -4.38
C PRO A 150 20.77 -3.92 -4.13
N ARG A 151 21.07 -2.74 -3.59
CA ARG A 151 20.28 -1.51 -3.70
C ARG A 151 18.79 -1.70 -3.38
N ASP A 152 18.48 -1.44 -2.12
CA ASP A 152 17.23 -0.81 -1.65
C ASP A 152 16.14 -0.67 -2.74
N MET A 153 15.51 -1.79 -3.08
CA MET A 153 14.43 -1.85 -4.08
C MET A 153 13.16 -1.15 -3.56
N ASN A 154 13.21 -0.65 -2.32
CA ASN A 154 12.15 0.10 -1.66
C ASN A 154 12.21 1.60 -1.94
N ASP A 155 13.27 2.13 -2.57
CA ASP A 155 13.50 3.58 -2.66
C ASP A 155 13.19 4.19 -4.05
N LEU A 156 12.60 3.40 -4.95
CA LEU A 156 12.12 3.90 -6.24
C LEU A 156 10.59 3.92 -6.26
N SER A 157 10.03 5.13 -6.35
CA SER A 157 8.81 5.38 -7.13
C SER A 157 7.44 5.02 -6.54
N GLY A 158 7.16 5.29 -5.26
CA GLY A 158 5.77 5.32 -4.77
C GLY A 158 5.00 4.00 -4.99
N GLU A 159 5.73 2.90 -5.08
CA GLU A 159 5.27 1.58 -5.49
C GLU A 159 4.53 0.84 -4.37
N GLY A 160 4.63 1.34 -3.13
CA GLY A 160 4.03 0.74 -1.94
C GLY A 160 2.57 1.08 -1.68
N ASN A 161 1.79 1.50 -2.68
CA ASN A 161 0.37 1.84 -2.52
C ASN A 161 -0.53 0.85 -3.29
N ILE A 162 -1.66 0.47 -2.71
CA ILE A 162 -2.69 -0.38 -3.32
C ILE A 162 -3.21 0.14 -4.67
N GLU A 163 -3.19 1.45 -4.93
CA GLU A 163 -3.53 2.02 -6.23
C GLU A 163 -2.64 1.49 -7.37
N THR A 164 -1.33 1.32 -7.08
CA THR A 164 -0.37 0.73 -8.02
C THR A 164 -0.74 -0.72 -8.35
N MET A 165 -1.12 -1.49 -7.33
CA MET A 165 -1.57 -2.88 -7.50
C MET A 165 -2.86 -2.93 -8.35
N LEU A 166 -3.84 -2.09 -8.07
CA LEU A 166 -5.10 -2.03 -8.82
C LEU A 166 -4.90 -1.62 -10.28
N LEU A 167 -4.03 -0.63 -10.53
CA LEU A 167 -3.67 -0.23 -11.89
C LEU A 167 -3.04 -1.39 -12.67
N LEU A 168 -2.17 -2.15 -12.01
CA LEU A 168 -1.56 -3.34 -12.60
C LEU A 168 -2.56 -4.45 -12.87
N GLU A 169 -3.45 -4.74 -11.93
CA GLU A 169 -4.52 -5.72 -12.15
C GLU A 169 -5.39 -5.37 -13.35
N LYS A 170 -5.69 -4.08 -13.53
CA LYS A 170 -6.41 -3.61 -14.72
C LYS A 170 -5.61 -3.88 -16.00
N GLY A 171 -4.31 -3.60 -16.01
CA GLY A 171 -3.42 -3.89 -17.15
C GLY A 171 -3.33 -5.38 -17.46
N MET A 172 -3.15 -6.22 -16.43
CA MET A 172 -3.10 -7.68 -16.57
C MET A 172 -4.43 -8.22 -17.12
N ARG A 173 -5.55 -7.71 -16.61
CA ARG A 173 -6.89 -8.09 -17.10
C ARG A 173 -7.11 -7.67 -18.54
N GLU A 174 -6.61 -6.50 -18.95
CA GLU A 174 -6.68 -6.04 -20.34
C GLU A 174 -5.90 -6.97 -21.27
N LEU A 175 -4.67 -7.34 -20.91
CA LEU A 175 -3.83 -8.29 -21.65
C LEU A 175 -4.56 -9.64 -21.83
N ALA A 176 -5.14 -10.16 -20.75
CA ALA A 176 -5.92 -11.40 -20.78
C ALA A 176 -7.21 -11.28 -21.62
N SER A 177 -7.93 -10.17 -21.50
CA SER A 177 -9.17 -9.92 -22.26
C SER A 177 -8.92 -9.84 -23.76
N LEU A 178 -7.78 -9.28 -24.16
CA LEU A 178 -7.35 -9.19 -25.56
C LEU A 178 -6.66 -10.47 -26.06
N LYS A 179 -6.45 -11.46 -25.17
CA LYS A 179 -5.72 -12.70 -25.47
C LYS A 179 -4.36 -12.45 -26.12
N VAL A 180 -3.68 -11.41 -25.62
CA VAL A 180 -2.38 -10.98 -26.15
C VAL A 180 -1.36 -12.13 -26.13
N GLU A 181 -1.32 -12.92 -25.07
CA GLU A 181 -0.40 -14.07 -24.98
C GLU A 181 -0.66 -15.11 -26.07
N ASP A 182 -1.92 -15.52 -26.28
CA ASP A 182 -2.29 -16.47 -27.34
C ASP A 182 -1.93 -15.91 -28.73
N ALA A 183 -2.19 -14.62 -28.96
CA ALA A 183 -1.89 -13.95 -30.23
C ALA A 183 -0.38 -13.87 -30.49
N VAL A 184 0.42 -13.58 -29.46
CA VAL A 184 1.89 -13.54 -29.52
C VAL A 184 2.44 -14.93 -29.80
N ILE A 185 1.98 -15.96 -29.08
CA ILE A 185 2.38 -17.35 -29.31
C ILE A 185 2.04 -17.76 -30.75
N PHE A 186 0.84 -17.43 -31.23
CA PHE A 186 0.44 -17.72 -32.59
C PHE A 186 1.31 -17.01 -33.63
N ALA A 187 1.63 -15.72 -33.41
CA ALA A 187 2.50 -14.96 -34.32
C ALA A 187 3.93 -15.52 -34.35
N MET A 188 4.49 -15.89 -33.20
CA MET A 188 5.82 -16.50 -33.10
C MET A 188 5.84 -17.89 -33.77
N ALA A 189 4.78 -18.68 -33.61
CA ALA A 189 4.62 -19.97 -34.29
C ALA A 189 4.44 -19.80 -35.82
N GLN A 190 3.74 -18.74 -36.26
CA GLN A 190 3.63 -18.44 -37.68
C GLN A 190 4.97 -18.12 -38.31
N HIS A 191 5.87 -17.37 -37.65
CA HIS A 191 7.22 -17.11 -38.15
C HIS A 191 8.09 -18.36 -38.30
N ARG A 192 7.75 -19.50 -37.66
CA ARG A 192 8.39 -20.80 -37.94
C ARG A 192 7.99 -21.38 -39.31
N ARG A 193 6.75 -21.16 -39.76
CA ARG A 193 6.17 -21.78 -40.96
C ARG A 193 6.60 -21.23 -42.33
N PRO A 194 6.90 -19.93 -42.55
CA PRO A 194 7.36 -19.45 -43.85
C PRO A 194 8.73 -20.04 -44.24
N ASN A 195 9.52 -20.50 -43.27
CA ASN A 195 10.76 -21.24 -43.56
C ASN A 195 10.50 -22.63 -44.17
N LEU A 196 9.29 -23.19 -44.05
CA LEU A 196 8.92 -24.46 -44.68
C LEU A 196 8.46 -24.29 -46.14
N ILE A 197 7.77 -23.18 -46.44
CA ILE A 197 7.08 -22.95 -47.73
C ILE A 197 8.02 -22.38 -48.80
N ASN A 198 9.14 -21.75 -48.42
CA ASN A 198 10.11 -21.21 -49.37
C ASN A 198 11.02 -22.29 -50.03
N SER A 199 10.75 -23.59 -49.83
CA SER A 199 11.50 -24.68 -50.49
C SER A 199 10.84 -25.22 -51.77
N ASP A 200 9.70 -24.67 -52.20
CA ASP A 200 9.05 -25.05 -53.46
C ASP A 200 9.76 -24.42 -54.68
N GLN A 201 10.92 -24.98 -55.06
CA GLN A 201 11.45 -24.83 -56.41
C GLN A 201 10.62 -25.67 -57.40
N PRO A 202 10.39 -25.18 -58.63
CA PRO A 202 9.63 -25.93 -59.63
C PRO A 202 10.45 -27.11 -60.15
N ILE A 203 9.88 -28.31 -59.95
CA ILE A 203 9.99 -29.55 -60.71
C ILE A 203 11.13 -29.57 -61.75
N SER A 204 12.23 -30.25 -61.41
CA SER A 204 13.02 -31.00 -62.38
C SER A 204 13.23 -32.41 -61.84
N ASP A 205 12.79 -33.38 -62.62
CA ASP A 205 13.11 -34.81 -62.50
C ASP A 205 14.62 -34.98 -62.29
N ASP A 206 15.02 -35.48 -61.13
CA ASP A 206 15.86 -36.66 -61.03
C ASP A 206 16.02 -37.15 -59.59
N LEU A 207 15.94 -38.47 -59.43
CA LEU A 207 16.08 -39.21 -58.18
C LEU A 207 17.32 -38.80 -57.36
N LYS A 208 17.08 -38.13 -56.23
CA LYS A 208 17.87 -38.29 -54.99
C LYS A 208 17.07 -37.77 -53.80
N ILE A 209 16.58 -38.70 -52.99
CA ILE A 209 15.90 -38.43 -51.71
C ILE A 209 16.87 -37.63 -50.81
N PRO A 210 16.58 -36.36 -50.45
CA PRO A 210 17.35 -35.64 -49.43
C PRO A 210 16.59 -35.71 -48.10
N THR A 211 17.13 -36.49 -47.18
CA THR A 211 17.12 -36.28 -45.72
C THR A 211 15.96 -35.44 -45.13
N GLU A 212 14.72 -35.94 -45.16
CA GLU A 212 13.55 -35.31 -44.52
C GLU A 212 13.64 -35.23 -42.98
N GLY A 213 14.64 -35.87 -42.36
CA GLY A 213 14.80 -35.93 -40.90
C GLY A 213 15.37 -34.67 -40.24
N GLN A 214 16.02 -33.76 -40.98
CA GLN A 214 16.63 -32.55 -40.42
C GLN A 214 15.65 -31.38 -40.30
N ASN A 215 14.71 -31.25 -41.26
CA ASN A 215 13.68 -30.20 -41.24
C ASN A 215 12.57 -30.48 -40.21
N LEU A 216 12.29 -31.75 -39.88
CA LEU A 216 11.35 -32.10 -38.82
C LEU A 216 11.90 -31.80 -37.43
N LEU A 217 13.22 -31.90 -37.23
CA LEU A 217 13.84 -31.64 -35.93
C LEU A 217 13.87 -30.14 -35.61
N GLU A 218 14.19 -29.32 -36.60
CA GLU A 218 14.16 -27.84 -36.48
C GLU A 218 12.74 -27.31 -36.21
N ALA A 219 11.69 -28.04 -36.63
CA ALA A 219 10.30 -27.69 -36.32
C ALA A 219 9.96 -27.81 -34.81
N PHE A 220 10.72 -28.60 -34.04
CA PHE A 220 10.54 -28.76 -32.58
C PHE A 220 11.48 -27.89 -31.74
N GLU A 221 12.54 -27.32 -32.33
CA GLU A 221 13.43 -26.41 -31.62
C GLU A 221 12.76 -25.03 -31.44
N LEU A 222 12.82 -24.47 -30.23
CA LEU A 222 12.28 -23.13 -29.97
C LEU A 222 13.13 -22.09 -30.69
N ASN A 223 12.51 -21.14 -31.39
CA ASN A 223 13.21 -19.97 -31.90
C ASN A 223 13.83 -19.18 -30.73
N GLN A 224 14.85 -18.35 -30.99
CA GLN A 224 15.49 -17.52 -29.98
C GLN A 224 14.49 -16.65 -29.20
N GLU A 225 13.45 -16.14 -29.86
CA GLU A 225 12.41 -15.33 -29.21
C GLU A 225 11.51 -16.18 -28.29
N GLU A 226 11.17 -17.41 -28.70
CA GLU A 226 10.38 -18.35 -27.91
C GLU A 226 11.18 -18.93 -26.74
N SER A 227 12.47 -19.19 -26.94
CA SER A 227 13.38 -19.59 -25.87
C SER A 227 13.53 -18.49 -24.81
N LYS A 228 13.62 -17.22 -25.22
CA LYS A 228 13.59 -16.08 -24.31
C LYS A 228 12.24 -15.94 -23.60
N ASP A 229 11.14 -16.27 -24.27
CA ASP A 229 9.81 -16.26 -23.65
C ASP A 229 9.65 -17.35 -22.59
N VAL A 230 10.09 -18.57 -22.90
CA VAL A 230 10.11 -19.69 -21.95
C VAL A 230 11.01 -19.39 -20.76
N LEU A 231 12.16 -18.75 -20.97
CA LEU A 231 13.07 -18.38 -19.89
C LEU A 231 12.52 -17.24 -19.01
N PHE A 232 11.69 -16.37 -19.59
CA PHE A 232 11.05 -15.27 -18.86
C PHE A 232 9.87 -15.74 -17.99
N LYS A 233 9.25 -16.87 -18.33
CA LYS A 233 8.16 -17.51 -17.58
C LYS A 233 8.70 -18.40 -16.46
#